data_AF-D3Q3Z4-F1
#
_entry.id   AF-D3Q3Z4-F1
#
_cell.length_a   1.000
_cell.length_b   1.000
_cell.length_c   1.000
_cell.angle_alpha   90.00
_cell.angle_beta   90.00
_cell.angle_gamma   90.00
#
_symmetry.space_group_name_H-M   'P 1'
#
loop_
_entity.id
_entity.type
_entity.pdbx_description
1 polymer ?
#
loop_
_entity_poly.entity_id
_entity_poly.type
_entity_poly.pdbx_seq_one_letter_code
_entity_poly.pdbx_strand_id
1 'polypeptide(L)' 'MANTFKVNDIVILPAAGRVKGKVKQIDGDDVFVKWNGGTLVSPEGENWVPASDLELFHRP' A
#
# COMPACT_ATOMS: atom_id res chain seq x y z
N MET A 1 2.88 -16.71 8.22
CA MET A 1 2.80 -16.85 6.75
C MET A 1 2.98 -15.44 6.22
N ALA A 2 4.05 -15.16 5.48
CA ALA A 2 4.20 -13.84 4.85
C ALA A 2 3.15 -13.73 3.75
N ASN A 3 2.28 -12.72 3.82
CA ASN A 3 1.30 -12.48 2.76
C ASN A 3 2.05 -11.91 1.56
N THR A 4 2.38 -12.77 0.59
CA THR A 4 3.03 -12.34 -0.64
C THR A 4 2.02 -11.68 -1.57
N PHE A 5 1.99 -10.35 -1.58
CA PHE A 5 1.24 -9.59 -2.57
C PHE A 5 1.83 -9.77 -3.98
N LYS A 6 0.98 -9.69 -5.00
CA LYS A 6 1.37 -9.69 -6.41
C LYS A 6 0.85 -8.45 -7.12
N VAL A 7 1.56 -8.03 -8.16
CA VAL A 7 1.07 -6.97 -9.04
C VAL A 7 -0.28 -7.38 -9.62
N ASN A 8 -1.23 -6.45 -9.58
CA ASN A 8 -2.65 -6.62 -9.90
C ASN A 8 -3.54 -7.23 -8.82
N ASP A 9 -3.00 -7.65 -7.67
CA ASP A 9 -3.83 -8.06 -6.55
C ASP A 9 -4.74 -6.92 -6.09
N ILE A 10 -5.92 -7.30 -5.57
CA ILE A 10 -6.88 -6.37 -5.00
C ILE A 10 -6.68 -6.38 -3.48
N VAL A 11 -6.30 -5.24 -2.93
CA VAL A 11 -6.18 -5.02 -1.49
C VAL A 11 -7.46 -4.36 -1.00
N ILE A 12 -8.06 -4.94 0.03
CA ILE A 12 -9.25 -4.40 0.71
C ILE A 12 -8.82 -3.92 2.09
N LEU A 13 -8.92 -2.62 2.33
CA LEU A 13 -8.55 -1.99 3.60
C LEU A 13 -9.77 -1.96 4.53
N PRO A 14 -9.78 -2.72 5.64
CA PRO A 14 -10.95 -2.80 6.52
C PRO A 14 -11.16 -1.52 7.33
N ALA A 15 -10.06 -0.86 7.75
CA ALA A 15 -10.10 0.29 8.65
C ALA A 15 -10.71 1.58 8.02
N ALA A 16 -10.75 1.68 6.70
CA ALA A 16 -11.24 2.85 5.97
C ALA A 16 -12.62 2.66 5.30
N GLY A 17 -13.40 1.64 5.71
CA GLY A 17 -14.77 1.50 5.23
C GLY A 17 -14.91 0.99 3.78
N ARG A 18 -14.02 0.07 3.34
CA ARG A 18 -13.99 -0.59 2.02
C ARG A 18 -13.25 0.18 0.91
N VAL A 19 -12.04 0.64 1.19
CA VAL A 19 -11.14 1.06 0.11
C VAL A 19 -10.62 -0.20 -0.60
N LYS A 20 -10.98 -0.34 -1.87
CA LYS A 20 -10.41 -1.33 -2.79
C LYS A 20 -9.32 -0.65 -3.58
N GLY A 21 -8.09 -1.10 -3.40
CA GLY A 21 -6.96 -0.65 -4.19
C GLY A 21 -6.38 -1.80 -5.00
N LYS A 22 -5.66 -1.47 -6.07
CA LYS A 22 -4.96 -2.45 -6.91
C LYS A 22 -3.45 -2.29 -6.74
N VAL A 23 -2.75 -3.38 -6.44
CA VAL A 23 -1.28 -3.39 -6.39
C VAL A 23 -0.75 -3.03 -7.77
N LYS A 24 0.09 -2.01 -7.84
CA LYS A 24 0.73 -1.54 -9.07
C LYS A 24 2.20 -1.85 -9.12
N GLN A 25 2.86 -1.82 -7.97
CA GLN A 25 4.29 -2.01 -7.86
C GLN A 25 4.60 -2.64 -6.51
N ILE A 26 5.66 -3.45 -6.50
CA ILE A 26 6.27 -4.02 -5.31
C ILE A 26 7.75 -3.69 -5.45
N ASP A 27 8.34 -3.09 -4.41
CA ASP A 27 9.74 -2.72 -4.35
C ASP A 27 10.34 -3.23 -3.04
N GLY A 28 11.07 -4.35 -3.08
CA GLY A 28 11.46 -5.05 -1.87
C GLY A 28 10.24 -5.51 -1.05
N ASP A 29 10.16 -5.03 0.19
CA ASP A 29 9.04 -5.28 1.11
C ASP A 29 7.91 -4.24 0.97
N ASP A 30 8.14 -3.14 0.23
CA ASP A 30 7.17 -2.08 0.01
C ASP A 30 6.13 -2.48 -1.06
N VAL A 31 4.86 -2.35 -0.71
CA VAL A 31 3.74 -2.61 -1.64
C VAL A 31 3.00 -1.32 -1.96
N PHE A 32 2.95 -0.97 -3.25
CA PHE A 32 2.27 0.23 -3.74
C PHE A 32 0.91 -0.11 -4.34
N VAL A 33 -0.12 0.52 -3.78
CA VAL A 33 -1.52 0.29 -4.14
C VAL A 33 -2.15 1.58 -4.64
N LYS A 34 -2.68 1.55 -5.86
CA LYS A 34 -3.49 2.66 -6.38
C LYS A 34 -4.94 2.47 -5.96
N TRP A 35 -5.54 3.51 -5.41
CA TRP A 35 -6.95 3.56 -5.02
C TRP A 35 -7.60 4.85 -5.52
N ASN A 36 -8.93 4.97 -5.37
CA ASN A 36 -9.75 6.07 -5.92
C ASN A 36 -9.49 7.48 -5.32
N GLY A 37 -8.38 7.68 -4.62
CA GLY A 37 -7.97 8.97 -4.06
C GLY A 37 -6.45 9.20 -4.01
N GLY A 38 -5.63 8.25 -4.51
CA GLY A 38 -4.17 8.38 -4.45
C GLY A 38 -3.44 7.03 -4.50
N THR A 39 -2.23 7.04 -3.95
CA THR A 39 -1.40 5.85 -3.77
C THR A 39 -1.25 5.59 -2.28
N LEU A 40 -1.48 4.35 -1.86
CA LEU A 40 -1.13 3.85 -0.54
C LEU A 40 0.11 2.99 -0.66
N VAL A 41 0.87 2.95 0.42
CA VAL A 41 2.07 2.15 0.56
C VAL A 41 1.99 1.37 1.85
N SER A 42 2.53 0.16 1.84
CA SER A 42 2.72 -0.63 3.04
C SER A 42 4.15 -1.15 3.07
N PRO A 43 5.02 -0.63 3.97
CA PRO A 43 6.41 -1.08 4.11
C PRO A 43 6.54 -2.47 4.77
N GLU A 44 5.43 -3.02 5.26
CA GLU A 44 5.38 -4.31 5.98
C GLU A 44 4.16 -5.18 5.60
N GLY A 45 3.33 -4.74 4.66
CA GLY A 45 2.10 -5.41 4.23
C GLY A 45 0.89 -5.31 5.18
N GLU A 46 1.08 -4.83 6.42
CA GLU A 46 0.03 -4.75 7.44
C GLU A 46 -0.49 -3.32 7.65
N ASN A 47 0.42 -2.34 7.77
CA ASN A 47 0.07 -0.93 7.95
C ASN A 47 0.09 -0.19 6.62
N TRP A 48 -0.98 0.53 6.30
CA TRP A 48 -1.12 1.25 5.04
C TRP A 48 -1.18 2.74 5.29
N VAL A 49 -0.26 3.49 4.67
CA VAL A 49 -0.20 4.94 4.77
C VAL A 49 -0.30 5.58 3.38
N PRO A 50 -0.77 6.83 3.27
CA PRO A 50 -0.65 7.59 2.02
C PRO A 50 0.80 7.69 1.59
N ALA A 51 1.08 7.46 0.30
CA ALA A 51 2.43 7.62 -0.23
C ALA A 51 2.94 9.07 -0.13
N SER A 52 2.02 10.06 -0.08
CA SER A 52 2.36 11.45 0.24
C SER A 52 2.91 11.62 1.65
N ASP A 53 2.50 10.77 2.59
CA ASP A 53 2.91 10.85 3.98
C ASP A 53 4.28 10.16 4.16
N LEU A 54 4.68 9.26 3.26
CA LEU A 54 6.03 8.68 3.23
C LEU A 54 7.12 9.69 2.91
N GLU A 55 6.85 10.73 2.12
CA GLU A 55 7.85 11.79 1.88
C GLU A 55 8.26 12.50 3.18
N LEU A 56 7.42 12.43 4.24
CA LEU A 56 7.77 12.90 5.59
C LEU A 56 8.63 11.90 6.38
N PHE A 57 8.60 10.61 6.04
CA PHE A 57 9.39 9.55 6.67
C PHE A 57 10.73 9.29 5.96
N HIS A 58 10.87 9.67 4.69
CA HIS A 58 12.12 9.64 3.92
C HIS A 58 12.96 10.92 4.07
N ARG A 59 13.12 11.45 5.28
CA ARG A 59 14.19 12.45 5.54
C ARG A 59 15.47 11.70 5.96
N PRO A 60 16.62 11.98 5.31
CA PRO A 60 17.92 11.45 5.75
C PRO A 60 18.29 11.92 7.17
#